data_AF-A0A6V7LCX0-F1
#
_entry.id   AF-A0A6V7LCX0-F1
#
_cell.length_a   1.000
_cell.length_b   1.000
_cell.length_c   1.000
_cell.angle_alpha   90.00
_cell.angle_beta   90.00
_cell.angle_gamma   90.00
#
_symmetry.space_group_name_H-M   'P 1'
#
loop_
_entity.id
_entity.type
_entity.pdbx_description
1 polymer ?
#
loop_
_entity_poly.entity_id
_entity_poly.type
_entity_poly.pdbx_seq_one_letter_code
_entity_poly.pdbx_strand_id
1 'polypeptide(L)'
;IQVDVNGEALLADNMLKLYYQQTKCFANHYDDYYKKETLPPMIQQYFEDYLDMDFSNSIELSRGWITATENIADITGLQAVLIAYKKMIDNEKPDGELKLPGFENYSDEQMFFISFAE
;
A
#
# COMPACT_ATOMS: atom_id res chain seq x y z
N ILE A 1 -11.41 -2.07 -6.02
CA ILE A 1 -11.98 -3.19 -6.81
C ILE A 1 -12.69 -2.56 -8.00
N GLN A 2 -12.34 -2.95 -9.23
CA GLN A 2 -13.08 -2.47 -10.38
C GLN A 2 -14.43 -3.18 -10.42
N VAL A 3 -15.48 -2.38 -10.38
CA VAL A 3 -16.86 -2.83 -10.55
C VAL A 3 -17.30 -2.48 -11.96
N ASP A 4 -18.15 -3.32 -12.54
CA ASP A 4 -18.79 -3.03 -13.80
C ASP A 4 -19.84 -1.92 -13.64
N VAL A 5 -20.51 -1.56 -14.74
CA VAL A 5 -21.57 -0.54 -14.72
C VAL A 5 -22.78 -0.93 -13.85
N ASN A 6 -22.88 -2.19 -13.45
CA ASN A 6 -23.93 -2.74 -12.60
C ASN A 6 -23.49 -2.91 -11.14
N GLY A 7 -22.23 -2.57 -10.80
CA GLY A 7 -21.67 -2.73 -9.46
C GLY A 7 -21.08 -4.12 -9.18
N GLU A 8 -21.04 -5.02 -10.16
CA GLU A 8 -20.47 -6.35 -9.99
C GLU A 8 -18.94 -6.31 -10.07
N ALA A 9 -18.26 -7.08 -9.21
CA ALA A 9 -16.81 -7.18 -9.27
C ALA A 9 -16.39 -7.79 -10.62
N LEU A 10 -15.56 -7.06 -11.39
CA LEU A 10 -15.01 -7.53 -12.67
C LEU A 10 -13.92 -8.62 -12.50
N LEU A 11 -13.71 -9.10 -11.28
CA LEU A 11 -12.69 -10.09 -10.93
C LEU A 11 -13.35 -11.44 -10.66
N ALA A 12 -12.79 -12.51 -11.24
CA ALA A 12 -13.19 -13.87 -10.89
C ALA A 12 -13.02 -14.13 -9.38
N ASP A 13 -13.91 -14.91 -8.78
CA ASP A 13 -13.94 -15.17 -7.33
C ASP A 13 -12.61 -15.65 -6.75
N ASN A 14 -11.86 -16.43 -7.53
CA ASN A 14 -10.53 -16.91 -7.14
C ASN A 14 -9.50 -15.77 -7.04
N MET A 15 -9.57 -14.79 -7.94
CA MET A 15 -8.72 -13.59 -7.93
C MET A 15 -9.09 -12.68 -6.76
N LEU A 16 -10.38 -12.52 -6.48
CA LEU A 16 -10.86 -11.76 -5.33
C LEU A 16 -10.37 -12.39 -4.01
N LYS A 17 -10.51 -13.72 -3.88
CA LYS A 17 -9.99 -14.47 -2.73
C LYS A 17 -8.48 -14.34 -2.58
N LEU A 18 -7.74 -14.44 -3.68
CA LEU A 18 -6.28 -14.29 -3.68
C LEU A 18 -5.87 -12.87 -3.25
N TYR A 19 -6.56 -11.84 -3.74
CA TYR A 19 -6.34 -10.45 -3.34
C TYR A 19 -6.50 -10.31 -1.82
N TYR A 20 -7.64 -10.75 -1.25
CA TYR A 20 -7.87 -10.65 0.19
C TYR A 20 -6.84 -11.44 1.02
N GLN A 21 -6.41 -12.61 0.54
CA GLN A 21 -5.36 -13.38 1.21
C GLN A 21 -4.03 -12.62 1.26
N GLN A 22 -3.66 -11.91 0.19
CA GLN A 22 -2.46 -11.07 0.17
C GLN A 22 -2.62 -9.85 1.08
N THR A 23 -3.78 -9.18 1.02
CA THR A 23 -4.10 -8.01 1.86
C THR A 23 -4.01 -8.32 3.35
N LYS A 24 -4.35 -9.54 3.77
CA LYS A 24 -4.27 -9.94 5.19
C LYS A 24 -2.87 -9.77 5.78
N CYS A 25 -1.81 -10.05 5.00
CA CYS A 25 -0.44 -9.86 5.46
C CYS A 25 -0.13 -8.38 5.71
N PHE A 26 -0.56 -7.52 4.77
CA PHE A 26 -0.41 -6.07 4.91
C PHE A 26 -1.18 -5.55 6.13
N ALA A 27 -2.46 -5.89 6.25
CA ALA A 27 -3.30 -5.44 7.36
C ALA A 27 -2.68 -5.82 8.71
N ASN A 28 -2.25 -7.09 8.87
CA ASN A 28 -1.62 -7.56 10.10
C ASN A 28 -0.32 -6.81 10.42
N HIS A 29 0.51 -6.52 9.43
CA HIS A 29 1.75 -5.77 9.63
C HIS A 29 1.48 -4.37 10.19
N TYR A 30 0.49 -3.68 9.63
CA TYR A 30 0.11 -2.35 10.09
C TYR A 30 -0.61 -2.39 11.44
N ASP A 31 -1.40 -3.43 11.74
CA ASP A 31 -1.95 -3.62 13.07
C ASP A 31 -0.87 -3.77 14.13
N ASP A 32 0.18 -4.56 13.84
CA ASP A 32 1.33 -4.69 14.74
C ASP A 32 2.07 -3.35 14.90
N TYR A 33 2.23 -2.58 13.82
CA TYR A 33 2.77 -1.21 13.88
C TYR A 33 1.95 -0.29 14.79
N TYR A 34 0.62 -0.36 14.68
CA TYR A 34 -0.31 0.34 15.57
C TYR A 34 -0.48 -0.34 16.94
N LYS A 35 0.35 -1.32 17.29
CA LYS A 35 0.31 -2.06 18.56
C LYS A 35 -1.05 -2.68 18.87
N LYS A 36 -1.81 -3.03 17.83
CA LYS A 36 -3.17 -3.57 17.93
C LYS A 36 -4.12 -2.65 18.70
N GLU A 37 -3.88 -1.34 18.62
CA GLU A 37 -4.80 -0.35 19.16
C GLU A 37 -6.17 -0.50 18.50
N THR A 38 -7.20 -0.54 19.33
CA THR A 38 -8.58 -0.54 18.87
C THR A 38 -8.92 0.79 18.22
N LEU A 39 -9.79 0.75 17.23
CA LEU A 39 -10.30 1.95 16.58
C LEU A 39 -11.06 2.83 17.59
N PRO A 40 -11.08 4.17 17.39
CA PRO A 40 -11.98 5.03 18.16
C PRO A 40 -13.43 4.56 17.99
N PRO A 41 -14.26 4.55 19.05
CA PRO A 41 -15.63 4.02 18.99
C PRO A 41 -16.49 4.66 17.89
N MET A 42 -16.31 5.95 17.62
CA MET A 42 -17.01 6.65 16.53
C MET A 42 -16.67 6.08 15.15
N ILE A 43 -15.39 5.74 14.93
CA ILE A 43 -14.93 5.16 13.66
C ILE A 43 -15.41 3.72 13.53
N GLN A 44 -15.33 2.96 14.63
CA GLN A 44 -15.83 1.59 14.64
C GLN A 44 -17.32 1.53 14.30
N GLN A 45 -18.14 2.37 14.94
CA GLN A 45 -19.57 2.45 14.66
C GLN A 45 -19.86 2.87 13.21
N TYR A 46 -19.13 3.85 12.68
CA TYR A 46 -19.26 4.27 11.28
C TYR A 46 -19.07 3.11 10.29
N PHE A 47 -18.08 2.24 10.52
CA PHE A 47 -17.83 1.09 9.65
C PHE A 47 -18.82 -0.05 9.87
N GLU A 48 -19.27 -0.29 11.11
CA GLU A 48 -20.32 -1.26 11.42
C GLU A 48 -21.66 -0.88 10.76
N ASP A 49 -21.99 0.41 10.69
CA ASP A 49 -23.21 0.90 10.04
C ASP A 49 -23.12 0.90 8.50
N TYR A 50 -21.90 0.97 7.94
CA TYR A 50 -21.68 1.08 6.48
C TYR A 50 -21.40 -0.27 5.79
N LEU A 51 -20.88 -1.26 6.51
CA LEU A 51 -20.56 -2.59 5.97
C LEU A 51 -21.72 -3.55 6.23
N ASP A 52 -22.19 -4.22 5.17
CA ASP A 52 -23.17 -5.29 5.30
C ASP A 52 -22.71 -6.33 6.34
N MET A 53 -23.63 -6.71 7.24
CA MET A 53 -23.38 -7.58 8.39
C MET A 53 -22.71 -8.92 8.02
N ASP A 54 -22.94 -9.41 6.80
CA ASP A 54 -22.37 -10.66 6.28
C ASP A 54 -20.90 -10.52 5.87
N PHE A 55 -20.51 -9.33 5.39
CA PHE A 55 -19.11 -9.01 5.06
C PHE A 55 -18.30 -8.69 6.33
N SER A 56 -18.93 -8.02 7.31
CA SER A 56 -18.36 -7.72 8.63
C SER A 56 -17.87 -8.97 9.38
N ASN A 57 -18.60 -10.09 9.28
CA ASN A 57 -18.18 -11.36 9.90
C ASN A 57 -16.90 -11.97 9.31
N SER A 58 -16.46 -11.49 8.14
CA SER A 58 -15.29 -12.01 7.43
C SER A 58 -14.04 -11.14 7.55
N ILE A 59 -14.18 -9.89 8.02
CA ILE A 59 -13.09 -8.91 8.14
C ILE A 59 -13.02 -8.42 9.59
N GLU A 60 -11.87 -8.66 10.22
CA GLU A 60 -11.56 -8.03 11.51
C GLU A 60 -11.41 -6.53 11.29
N LEU A 61 -12.36 -5.73 11.77
CA LEU A 61 -12.33 -4.27 11.67
C LEU A 61 -11.18 -3.71 12.52
N SER A 62 -10.01 -3.59 11.91
CA SER A 62 -8.79 -3.07 12.52
C SER A 62 -8.28 -1.84 11.78
N ARG A 63 -7.34 -1.11 12.40
CA ARG A 63 -6.71 0.05 11.78
C ARG A 63 -5.88 -0.36 10.56
N GLY A 64 -5.23 -1.53 10.61
CA GLY A 64 -4.53 -2.12 9.49
C GLY A 64 -5.45 -2.44 8.32
N TRP A 65 -6.65 -2.98 8.57
CA TRP A 65 -7.64 -3.26 7.51
C TRP A 65 -8.23 -1.99 6.89
N ILE A 66 -8.54 -0.98 7.69
CA ILE A 66 -9.08 0.30 7.19
C ILE A 66 -8.07 1.07 6.34
N THR A 67 -6.78 0.97 6.68
CA THR A 67 -5.71 1.64 5.93
C THR A 67 -5.12 0.76 4.82
N ALA A 68 -5.57 -0.48 4.68
CA ALA A 68 -4.94 -1.46 3.80
C ALA A 68 -4.91 -1.03 2.32
N THR A 69 -5.96 -0.37 1.82
CA THR A 69 -6.00 0.07 0.42
C THR A 69 -4.93 1.11 0.12
N GLU A 70 -4.78 2.11 1.00
CA GLU A 70 -3.76 3.16 0.86
C GLU A 70 -2.37 2.58 1.07
N ASN A 71 -2.17 1.77 2.11
CA ASN A 71 -0.87 1.14 2.38
C ASN A 71 -0.41 0.24 1.22
N ILE A 72 -1.33 -0.50 0.59
CA ILE A 72 -1.03 -1.29 -0.62
C ILE A 72 -0.66 -0.37 -1.77
N ALA A 73 -1.41 0.72 -1.99
CA ALA A 73 -1.12 1.70 -3.04
C ALA A 73 0.26 2.35 -2.84
N ASP A 74 0.60 2.78 -1.63
CA ASP A 74 1.88 3.40 -1.30
C ASP A 74 3.06 2.45 -1.58
N ILE A 75 2.98 1.21 -1.10
CA ILE A 75 4.05 0.22 -1.27
C ILE A 75 4.21 -0.17 -2.74
N THR A 76 3.10 -0.44 -3.43
CA THR A 76 3.14 -0.86 -4.84
C THR A 76 3.55 0.30 -5.76
N GLY A 77 3.14 1.52 -5.44
CA GLY A 77 3.56 2.75 -6.12
C GLY A 77 5.07 2.97 -5.99
N LEU A 78 5.61 2.89 -4.77
CA LEU A 78 7.05 3.02 -4.52
C LEU A 78 7.85 1.96 -5.28
N GLN A 79 7.39 0.70 -5.26
CA GLN A 79 8.02 -0.39 -6.02
C GLN A 79 8.03 -0.11 -7.53
N ALA A 80 6.91 0.35 -8.09
CA ALA A 80 6.80 0.65 -9.51
C ALA A 80 7.75 1.78 -9.92
N VAL A 81 7.83 2.86 -9.13
CA VAL A 81 8.73 3.99 -9.40
C VAL A 81 10.20 3.59 -9.25
N LEU A 82 10.55 2.78 -8.24
CA LEU A 82 11.92 2.27 -8.07
C LEU A 82 12.36 1.42 -9.27
N ILE A 83 11.47 0.56 -9.79
CA ILE A 83 11.75 -0.25 -10.99
C ILE A 83 11.95 0.66 -12.21
N ALA A 84 11.13 1.70 -12.36
CA ALA A 84 11.27 2.66 -13.45
C ALA A 84 12.59 3.43 -13.35
N TYR A 85 12.96 3.90 -12.16
CA TYR A 85 14.22 4.59 -11.89
C TYR A 85 15.45 3.73 -12.23
N LYS A 86 15.45 2.45 -11.81
CA LYS A 86 16.53 1.50 -12.14
C LYS A 86 16.67 1.29 -13.65
N LYS A 87 15.55 1.10 -14.36
CA LYS A 87 15.57 0.96 -15.83
C LYS A 87 16.05 2.22 -16.54
N MET A 88 15.69 3.41 -16.06
CA MET A 88 16.17 4.67 -16.61
C MET A 88 17.69 4.78 -16.46
N ILE A 89 18.22 4.46 -15.28
CA ILE A 89 19.67 4.40 -15.03
C ILE A 89 20.36 3.45 -16.01
N ASP A 90 19.86 2.22 -16.15
CA ASP A 90 20.49 1.19 -16.98
C ASP A 90 20.53 1.58 -18.48
N ASN A 91 19.55 2.34 -18.96
CA ASN A 91 19.41 2.67 -20.38
C ASN A 91 20.06 4.01 -20.78
N GLU A 92 20.11 4.99 -19.87
CA GLU A 92 20.36 6.39 -20.24
C GLU A 92 21.54 7.04 -19.51
N LYS A 93 22.15 6.41 -18.49
CA LYS A 93 23.18 7.12 -17.71
C LYS A 93 24.46 7.37 -18.53
N PRO A 94 24.84 8.66 -18.74
CA PRO A 94 26.24 9.02 -18.97
C PRO A 94 27.02 8.68 -17.69
N ASP A 95 28.33 8.45 -17.79
CA ASP A 95 29.20 8.13 -16.65
C ASP A 95 28.94 9.03 -15.41
N GLY A 96 28.23 8.49 -14.42
CA GLY A 96 27.99 9.10 -13.11
C GLY A 96 26.87 10.14 -13.04
N GLU A 97 25.84 9.88 -12.22
CA GLU A 97 24.91 10.92 -11.79
C GLU A 97 25.70 11.97 -10.97
N LEU A 98 25.52 13.25 -11.28
CA LEU A 98 26.06 14.34 -10.48
C LEU A 98 25.45 14.27 -9.08
N LYS A 99 26.29 13.98 -8.08
CA LYS A 99 25.87 14.00 -6.69
C LYS A 99 25.39 15.39 -6.30
N LEU A 100 24.31 15.43 -5.52
CA LEU A 100 23.80 16.67 -4.96
C LEU A 100 24.84 17.25 -3.97
N PRO A 101 25.19 18.55 -4.08
CA PRO A 101 26.10 19.18 -3.14
C PRO A 101 25.60 19.05 -1.69
N GLY A 102 26.46 18.57 -0.78
CA GLY A 102 26.12 18.29 0.62
C GLY A 102 25.52 16.91 0.89
N PHE A 103 25.26 16.10 -0.15
CA PHE A 103 24.73 14.74 -0.06
C PHE A 103 25.60 13.72 -0.83
N GLU A 104 26.86 14.06 -1.10
CA GLU A 104 27.77 13.26 -1.92
C GLU A 104 28.10 11.88 -1.32
N ASN A 105 27.89 11.73 0.00
CA ASN A 105 28.09 10.48 0.72
C ASN A 105 26.96 9.46 0.51
N TYR A 106 25.85 9.84 -0.12
CA TYR A 106 24.73 8.95 -0.40
C TYR A 106 24.80 8.39 -1.82
N SER A 107 24.48 7.11 -1.97
CA SER A 107 24.25 6.50 -3.28
C SER A 107 23.00 7.07 -3.93
N ASP A 108 22.86 6.94 -5.25
CA ASP A 108 21.68 7.46 -5.93
C ASP A 108 20.40 6.73 -5.49
N GLU A 109 20.51 5.43 -5.19
CA GLU A 109 19.42 4.64 -4.61
C GLU A 109 19.08 5.09 -3.17
N GLN A 110 20.07 5.47 -2.36
CA GLN A 110 19.80 6.06 -1.04
C GLN A 110 19.09 7.40 -1.18
N MET A 111 19.53 8.25 -2.11
CA MET A 111 18.88 9.53 -2.38
C MET A 111 17.45 9.37 -2.88
N PHE A 112 17.17 8.35 -3.69
CA PHE A 112 15.81 8.00 -4.09
C PHE A 112 14.91 7.79 -2.87
N PHE A 113 15.32 6.94 -1.92
CA PHE A 113 14.52 6.68 -0.71
C PHE A 113 14.44 7.87 0.23
N ILE A 114 15.49 8.69 0.34
CA ILE A 114 15.44 9.95 1.09
C ILE A 114 14.38 10.88 0.49
N SER A 115 14.40 11.09 -0.84
CA SER A 115 13.43 11.96 -1.52
C SER A 115 11.97 11.50 -1.42
N PHE A 116 11.75 10.19 -1.26
CA PHE A 116 10.42 9.65 -1.04
C PHE A 116 9.90 9.91 0.39
N ALA A 117 10.80 10.03 1.36
CA ALA A 117 10.45 10.15 2.77
C ALA A 117 10.37 11.60 3.28
N GLU A 118 10.87 12.58 2.53
CA GLU A 118 10.78 14.03 2.82
C GLU A 118 9.38 14.61 2.49
#